data_AF-A0A2A2JRK5-F1
#
_entry.id   AF-A0A2A2JRK5-F1
#
_cell.length_a   1.000
_cell.length_b   1.000
_cell.length_c   1.000
_cell.angle_alpha   90.00
_cell.angle_beta   90.00
_cell.angle_gamma   90.00
#
_symmetry.space_group_name_H-M   'P 1'
#
loop_
_entity.id
_entity.type
_entity.pdbx_description
1 polymer ?
#
loop_
_entity_poly.entity_id
_entity_poly.type
_entity_poly.pdbx_seq_one_letter_code
_entity_poly.pdbx_strand_id
1 'polypeptide(L)'
;MFRSFSRITNKLMKLSFLLYISKKNLSYSLNYLFFQEGAWVVDDRMKRMIMDLQRHWLQHYQEAREKMLVELTETLHSEFLSDQQKIRTELLTQFKDELDQTKAELEAKYQETLKEELANVREKHNKEIVSLKKKQWCWHCEKEAIYHCCWNTAYCSVECQQAHWQQHRRLCRRKKAPPHPNSNGTSSGGAGSQLPAPANDN
;
A
#
# COMPACT_ATOMS: atom_id res chain seq x y z
N MET A 1 -27.52 12.87 10.24
CA MET A 1 -27.66 14.32 10.56
C MET A 1 -29.10 14.85 10.48
N PHE A 2 -29.78 14.84 9.34
CA PHE A 2 -31.13 15.45 9.19
C PHE A 2 -32.21 14.92 10.15
N ARG A 3 -32.21 13.62 10.46
CA ARG A 3 -33.19 13.01 11.37
C ARG A 3 -33.02 13.43 12.83
N SER A 4 -31.80 13.75 13.27
CA SER A 4 -31.54 14.19 14.64
C SER A 4 -31.93 15.66 14.82
N PHE A 5 -31.57 16.51 13.85
CA PHE A 5 -31.94 17.92 13.83
C PHE A 5 -33.46 18.11 13.81
N SER A 6 -34.19 17.30 13.03
CA SER A 6 -35.65 17.33 12.97
C SER A 6 -36.34 16.92 14.29
N ARG A 7 -35.73 16.01 15.08
CA ARG A 7 -36.29 15.63 16.39
C ARG A 7 -36.09 16.72 17.44
N ILE A 8 -34.99 17.46 17.37
CA ILE A 8 -34.66 18.55 18.29
C ILE A 8 -35.55 19.76 18.03
N THR A 9 -35.75 20.16 16.77
CA THR A 9 -36.64 21.28 16.42
C THR A 9 -38.10 21.00 16.81
N ASN A 10 -38.56 19.76 16.63
CA ASN A 10 -39.90 19.35 17.06
C ASN A 10 -40.09 19.38 18.59
N LYS A 11 -39.08 19.00 19.37
CA LYS A 11 -39.14 19.09 20.84
C LYS A 11 -39.13 20.55 21.32
N LEU A 12 -38.31 21.40 20.71
CA LEU A 12 -38.26 22.83 21.03
C LEU A 12 -39.56 23.58 20.66
N MET A 13 -40.17 23.24 19.52
CA MET A 13 -41.48 23.79 19.11
C MET A 13 -42.60 23.36 20.08
N LYS A 14 -42.60 22.11 20.54
CA LYS A 14 -43.57 21.62 21.55
C LYS A 14 -43.39 22.28 22.91
N LEU A 15 -42.15 22.47 23.38
CA LEU A 15 -41.85 23.18 24.63
C LEU A 15 -42.26 24.66 24.55
N SER A 16 -41.98 25.33 23.43
CA SER A 16 -42.41 26.72 23.19
C SER A 16 -43.94 26.86 23.21
N PHE A 17 -44.65 25.92 22.58
CA PHE A 17 -46.12 25.89 22.56
C PHE A 17 -46.73 25.64 23.95
N LEU A 18 -46.18 24.71 24.73
CA LEU A 18 -46.62 24.44 26.09
C LEU A 18 -46.35 25.62 27.03
N LEU A 19 -45.22 26.32 26.87
CA LEU A 19 -44.89 27.54 27.61
C LEU A 19 -45.83 28.71 27.24
N TYR A 20 -46.20 28.83 25.96
CA TYR A 20 -47.19 29.82 25.51
C TYR A 20 -48.58 29.56 26.11
N ILE A 21 -49.03 28.30 26.10
CA ILE A 21 -50.30 27.88 26.72
C ILE A 21 -50.25 28.12 28.24
N SER A 22 -49.14 27.84 28.91
CA SER A 22 -48.98 28.09 30.34
C SER A 22 -49.02 29.57 30.70
N LYS A 23 -48.38 30.44 29.90
CA LYS A 23 -48.45 31.90 30.08
C LYS A 23 -49.85 32.46 29.84
N LYS A 24 -50.56 31.97 28.82
CA LYS A 24 -51.94 32.36 28.50
C LYS A 24 -52.94 31.87 29.54
N ASN A 25 -52.78 30.67 30.11
CA ASN A 25 -53.60 30.18 31.21
C ASN A 25 -53.38 30.98 32.50
N LEU A 26 -52.13 31.38 32.79
CA LEU A 26 -51.84 32.24 33.95
C LEU A 26 -52.51 33.61 33.80
N SER A 27 -52.48 34.22 32.60
CA SER A 27 -53.17 35.49 32.35
C SER A 27 -54.69 35.36 32.34
N TYR A 28 -55.25 34.24 31.87
CA TYR A 28 -56.70 34.00 31.89
C TYR A 28 -57.23 33.75 33.31
N SER A 29 -56.50 33.00 34.15
CA SER A 29 -56.92 32.75 35.54
C SER A 29 -56.85 34.00 36.43
N LEU A 30 -55.88 34.89 36.20
CA LEU A 30 -55.78 36.18 36.88
C LEU A 30 -56.90 37.14 36.48
N ASN A 31 -57.40 37.07 35.23
CA ASN A 31 -58.53 37.88 34.79
C ASN A 31 -59.88 37.33 35.29
N TYR A 32 -60.03 36.00 35.44
CA TYR A 32 -61.26 35.39 35.96
C TYR A 32 -61.43 35.57 37.48
N LEU A 33 -60.33 35.68 38.24
CA LEU A 33 -60.36 35.95 39.69
C LEU A 33 -60.62 37.43 40.04
N PHE A 34 -60.65 38.34 39.06
CA PHE A 34 -60.79 39.79 39.30
C PHE A 34 -62.18 40.35 38.95
N PHE A 35 -63.09 39.55 38.40
CA PHE A 35 -64.38 40.05 37.87
C PHE A 35 -65.64 39.61 38.62
N GLN A 36 -65.53 38.95 39.77
CA GLN A 36 -66.71 38.69 40.59
C GLN A 36 -66.40 38.71 42.09
N GLU A 37 -67.20 39.51 42.80
CA GLU A 37 -67.30 39.68 44.25
C GLU A 37 -66.32 40.64 44.94
N GLY A 38 -66.89 41.76 45.41
CA GLY A 38 -66.45 42.50 46.60
C GLY A 38 -65.10 43.21 46.46
N ALA A 39 -65.07 44.52 46.71
CA ALA A 39 -63.82 45.25 46.86
C ALA A 39 -63.06 44.76 48.12
N TRP A 40 -62.30 43.67 47.98
CA TRP A 40 -61.25 43.32 48.91
C TRP A 40 -60.22 44.46 48.84
N VAL A 41 -60.24 45.36 49.82
CA VAL A 41 -59.19 46.36 49.97
C VAL A 41 -57.94 45.61 50.41
N VAL A 42 -57.20 45.06 49.45
CA VAL A 42 -55.89 44.47 49.72
C VAL A 42 -55.01 45.61 50.22
N ASP A 43 -54.59 45.52 51.48
CA ASP A 43 -53.69 46.49 52.11
C ASP A 43 -52.41 46.64 51.27
N ASP A 44 -51.88 47.84 51.15
CA ASP A 44 -50.73 48.12 50.27
C ASP A 44 -49.48 47.35 50.70
N ARG A 45 -49.39 46.97 51.99
CA ARG A 45 -48.36 46.05 52.48
C ARG A 45 -48.53 44.65 51.88
N MET A 46 -49.74 44.13 51.81
CA MET A 46 -50.05 42.83 51.24
C MET A 46 -49.79 42.81 49.73
N LYS A 47 -50.15 43.88 49.01
CA LYS A 47 -49.81 44.03 47.58
C LYS A 47 -48.30 43.98 47.34
N ARG A 48 -47.50 44.69 48.16
CA ARG A 48 -46.03 44.65 48.08
C ARG A 48 -45.49 43.24 48.30
N MET A 49 -45.94 42.54 49.34
CA MET A 49 -45.52 41.16 49.61
C MET A 49 -45.87 40.20 48.45
N ILE A 50 -47.06 40.36 47.84
CA ILE A 50 -47.47 39.56 46.68
C ILE A 50 -46.60 39.88 45.45
N MET A 51 -46.33 41.16 45.18
CA MET A 51 -45.47 41.58 44.07
C MET A 51 -44.01 41.10 44.25
N ASP A 52 -43.48 41.14 45.47
CA ASP A 52 -42.13 40.66 45.78
C ASP A 52 -42.02 39.15 45.65
N LEU A 53 -43.02 38.40 46.10
CA LEU A 53 -43.09 36.95 45.90
C LEU A 53 -43.17 36.61 44.41
N GLN A 54 -44.01 37.31 43.65
CA GLN A 54 -44.13 37.12 42.21
C GLN A 54 -42.81 37.45 41.49
N ARG A 55 -42.11 38.51 41.90
CA ARG A 55 -40.80 38.89 41.36
C ARG A 55 -39.76 37.82 41.64
N HIS A 56 -39.62 37.37 42.89
CA HIS A 56 -38.67 36.31 43.26
C HIS A 56 -38.98 35.01 42.53
N TRP A 57 -40.24 34.62 42.43
CA TRP A 57 -40.63 33.41 41.72
C TRP A 57 -40.28 33.50 40.22
N LEU A 58 -40.59 34.62 39.57
CA LEU A 58 -40.24 34.83 38.15
C LEU A 58 -38.74 34.85 37.93
N GLN A 59 -37.98 35.46 38.84
CA GLN A 59 -36.52 35.50 38.78
C GLN A 59 -35.93 34.08 38.91
N HIS A 60 -36.29 33.34 39.97
CA HIS A 60 -35.78 31.98 40.16
C HIS A 60 -36.19 31.03 39.02
N TYR A 61 -37.39 31.19 38.47
CA TYR A 61 -37.81 30.44 37.30
C TYR A 61 -36.95 30.76 36.07
N GLN A 62 -36.61 32.04 35.83
CA GLN A 62 -35.75 32.44 34.73
C GLN A 62 -34.32 31.91 34.91
N GLU A 63 -33.75 32.07 36.10
CA GLU A 63 -32.42 31.57 36.46
C GLU A 63 -32.32 30.05 36.29
N ALA A 64 -33.30 29.30 36.80
CA ALA A 64 -33.34 27.85 36.64
C ALA A 64 -33.46 27.43 35.17
N ARG A 65 -34.28 28.14 34.38
CA ARG A 65 -34.42 27.88 32.94
C ARG A 65 -33.10 28.15 32.20
N GLU A 66 -32.45 29.26 32.49
CA GLU A 66 -31.17 29.63 31.85
C GLU A 66 -30.07 28.64 32.22
N LYS A 67 -29.96 28.26 33.48
CA LYS A 67 -29.00 27.25 33.95
C LYS A 67 -29.18 25.91 33.22
N MET A 68 -30.42 25.41 33.16
CA MET A 68 -30.72 24.15 32.44
C MET A 68 -30.40 24.23 30.94
N LEU A 69 -30.62 25.40 30.32
CA LEU A 69 -30.28 25.60 28.91
C LEU A 69 -28.77 25.59 28.68
N VAL A 70 -28.01 26.29 29.53
CA VAL A 70 -26.53 26.31 29.46
C VAL A 70 -25.98 24.90 29.62
N GLU A 71 -26.36 24.19 30.68
CA GLU A 71 -25.91 22.82 30.96
C GLU A 71 -26.22 21.86 29.80
N LEU A 72 -27.42 21.95 29.22
CA LEU A 72 -27.79 21.14 28.06
C LEU A 72 -26.94 21.48 26.83
N THR A 73 -26.70 22.76 26.56
CA THR A 73 -25.89 23.18 25.41
C THR A 73 -24.43 22.79 25.55
N GLU A 74 -23.85 22.92 26.75
CA GLU A 74 -22.47 22.51 27.05
C GLU A 74 -22.30 21.00 26.89
N THR A 75 -23.24 20.22 27.42
CA THR A 75 -23.23 18.75 27.29
C THR A 75 -23.29 18.35 25.81
N LEU A 76 -24.24 18.90 25.05
CA LEU A 76 -24.39 18.58 23.63
C LEU A 76 -23.17 19.02 22.81
N HIS A 77 -22.57 20.17 23.13
CA HIS A 77 -21.36 20.64 22.48
C HIS A 77 -20.16 19.72 22.78
N SER A 78 -19.99 19.31 24.03
CA SER A 78 -18.95 18.38 24.45
C SER A 78 -19.08 17.03 23.76
N GLU A 79 -20.29 16.47 23.72
CA GLU A 79 -20.59 15.22 23.01
C GLU A 79 -20.25 15.34 21.51
N PHE A 80 -20.67 16.43 20.87
CA PHE A 80 -20.38 16.67 19.46
C PHE A 80 -18.88 16.71 19.15
N LEU A 81 -18.09 17.43 19.95
CA LEU A 81 -16.64 17.52 19.77
C LEU A 81 -15.95 16.17 20.02
N SER A 82 -16.38 15.43 21.05
CA SER A 82 -15.91 14.07 21.31
C SER A 82 -16.18 13.16 20.13
N ASP A 83 -17.40 13.16 19.60
CA ASP A 83 -17.79 12.31 18.48
C ASP A 83 -17.04 12.69 17.19
N GLN A 84 -16.85 13.98 16.93
CA GLN A 84 -16.04 14.44 15.81
C GLN A 84 -14.59 13.93 15.91
N GLN A 85 -14.00 14.00 17.10
CA GLN A 85 -12.64 13.53 17.33
C GLN A 85 -12.54 12.01 17.18
N LYS A 86 -13.51 11.25 17.71
CA LYS A 86 -13.57 9.79 17.54
C LYS A 86 -13.64 9.39 16.07
N ILE A 87 -14.58 9.97 15.31
CA ILE A 87 -14.74 9.70 13.87
C ILE A 87 -13.44 10.01 13.12
N ARG A 88 -12.79 11.14 13.44
CA ARG A 88 -11.50 11.51 12.84
C ARG A 88 -10.43 10.46 13.11
N THR A 89 -10.27 10.04 14.37
CA THR A 89 -9.25 9.06 14.76
C THR A 89 -9.52 7.69 14.18
N GLU A 90 -10.78 7.23 14.18
CA GLU A 90 -11.20 5.97 13.58
C GLU A 90 -10.88 5.94 12.08
N LEU A 91 -11.24 7.00 11.35
CA LEU A 91 -10.99 7.11 9.92
C LEU A 91 -9.48 7.10 9.60
N LEU A 92 -8.67 7.84 10.36
CA LEU A 92 -7.22 7.85 10.18
C LEU A 92 -6.59 6.49 10.47
N THR A 93 -7.11 5.78 11.46
CA THR A 93 -6.63 4.43 11.81
C THR A 93 -6.99 3.44 10.70
N GLN A 94 -8.22 3.46 10.20
CA GLN A 94 -8.66 2.62 9.09
C GLN A 94 -7.79 2.83 7.84
N PHE A 95 -7.57 4.08 7.42
CA PHE A 95 -6.72 4.35 6.27
C PHE A 95 -5.27 3.90 6.47
N LYS A 96 -4.75 4.03 7.70
CA LYS A 96 -3.39 3.56 8.01
C LYS A 96 -3.31 2.04 7.89
N ASP A 97 -4.27 1.32 8.46
CA ASP A 97 -4.31 -0.13 8.43
C ASP A 97 -4.45 -0.66 7.00
N GLU A 98 -5.31 -0.03 6.18
CA GLU A 98 -5.46 -0.38 4.75
C GLU A 98 -4.17 -0.14 3.94
N LEU A 99 -3.45 0.95 4.21
CA LEU A 99 -2.16 1.24 3.57
C LEU A 99 -1.09 0.23 3.98
N ASP A 100 -1.00 -0.08 5.28
CA ASP A 100 -0.03 -1.04 5.80
C ASP A 100 -0.32 -2.46 5.27
N GLN A 101 -1.59 -2.84 5.17
CA GLN A 101 -2.00 -4.11 4.56
C GLN A 101 -1.63 -4.17 3.08
N THR A 102 -2.01 -3.15 2.29
CA THR A 102 -1.71 -3.11 0.85
C THR A 102 -0.21 -3.17 0.60
N LYS A 103 0.58 -2.46 1.41
CA LYS A 103 2.04 -2.48 1.33
C LYS A 103 2.59 -3.87 1.62
N ALA A 104 2.12 -4.54 2.67
CA ALA A 104 2.56 -5.88 3.03
C ALA A 104 2.22 -6.91 1.94
N GLU A 105 1.02 -6.82 1.36
CA GLU A 105 0.60 -7.69 0.26
C GLU A 105 1.45 -7.48 -1.01
N LEU A 106 1.78 -6.24 -1.34
CA LEU A 106 2.62 -5.93 -2.49
C LEU A 106 4.06 -6.43 -2.29
N GLU A 107 4.62 -6.24 -1.11
CA GLU A 107 5.95 -6.75 -0.77
C GLU A 107 5.98 -8.28 -0.83
N ALA A 108 4.97 -8.97 -0.29
CA ALA A 108 4.88 -10.42 -0.36
C ALA A 108 4.83 -10.93 -1.81
N LYS A 109 4.00 -10.32 -2.67
CA LYS A 109 3.94 -10.64 -4.10
C LYS A 109 5.27 -10.40 -4.81
N TYR A 110 5.91 -9.26 -4.52
CA TYR A 110 7.21 -8.95 -5.11
C TYR A 110 8.28 -9.98 -4.72
N GLN A 111 8.34 -10.38 -3.45
CA GLN A 111 9.26 -11.40 -2.97
C GLN A 111 8.99 -12.78 -3.59
N GLU A 112 7.72 -13.13 -3.81
CA GLU A 112 7.34 -14.37 -4.49
C GLU A 112 7.79 -14.37 -5.95
N THR A 113 7.45 -13.33 -6.72
CA THR A 113 7.90 -13.18 -8.11
C THR A 113 9.42 -13.20 -8.23
N LEU A 114 10.13 -12.52 -7.32
CA LEU A 114 11.60 -12.53 -7.32
C LEU A 114 12.16 -13.95 -7.09
N LYS A 115 11.56 -14.72 -6.18
CA LYS A 115 11.97 -16.12 -5.94
C LYS A 115 11.75 -16.99 -7.17
N GLU A 116 10.61 -16.84 -7.84
CA GLU A 116 10.29 -17.58 -9.06
C GLU A 116 11.25 -17.22 -10.19
N GLU A 117 11.52 -15.93 -10.43
CA GLU A 117 12.48 -15.50 -11.43
C GLU A 117 13.89 -16.01 -11.15
N LEU A 118 14.34 -15.98 -9.89
CA LEU A 118 15.62 -16.56 -9.50
C LEU A 118 15.68 -18.07 -9.74
N ALA A 119 14.60 -18.80 -9.46
CA ALA A 119 14.52 -20.23 -9.74
C ALA A 119 14.56 -20.51 -11.25
N ASN A 120 13.79 -19.74 -12.04
CA ASN A 120 13.75 -19.84 -13.49
C ASN A 120 15.11 -19.57 -14.14
N VAL A 121 15.81 -18.52 -13.70
CA VAL A 121 17.16 -18.19 -14.19
C VAL A 121 18.15 -19.30 -13.84
N ARG A 122 18.10 -19.84 -12.61
CA ARG A 122 18.95 -20.95 -12.19
C ARG A 122 18.71 -22.21 -13.02
N GLU A 123 17.44 -22.54 -13.28
CA GLU A 123 17.09 -23.71 -14.08
C GLU A 123 17.55 -23.55 -15.54
N LYS A 124 17.29 -22.39 -16.16
CA LYS A 124 17.76 -22.08 -17.52
C LYS A 124 19.27 -22.18 -17.63
N HIS A 125 19.99 -21.55 -16.69
CA HIS A 125 21.44 -21.61 -16.65
C HIS A 125 21.95 -23.06 -16.50
N ASN A 126 21.33 -23.85 -15.63
CA ASN A 126 21.73 -25.26 -15.48
C ASN A 126 21.48 -26.07 -16.77
N LYS A 127 20.34 -25.85 -17.45
CA LYS A 127 20.04 -26.48 -18.76
C LYS A 127 21.07 -26.08 -19.82
N GLU A 128 21.44 -24.80 -19.88
CA GLU A 128 22.48 -24.30 -20.78
C GLU A 128 23.83 -24.97 -20.48
N ILE A 129 24.27 -25.00 -19.23
CA ILE A 129 25.53 -25.66 -18.83
C ILE A 129 25.55 -27.14 -19.22
N VAL A 130 24.45 -27.86 -19.00
CA VAL A 130 24.33 -29.27 -19.41
C VAL A 130 24.42 -29.43 -20.93
N SER A 131 23.79 -28.52 -21.69
CA SER A 131 23.89 -28.49 -23.15
C SER A 131 25.32 -28.20 -23.61
N LEU A 132 25.98 -27.24 -22.97
CA LEU A 132 27.35 -26.85 -23.30
C LEU A 132 28.33 -28.01 -23.06
N LYS A 133 28.18 -28.74 -21.97
CA LYS A 133 29.02 -29.90 -21.63
C LYS A 133 28.92 -31.08 -22.61
N LYS A 134 27.90 -31.12 -23.48
CA LYS A 134 27.71 -32.19 -24.49
C LYS A 134 28.43 -31.92 -25.81
N LYS A 135 29.00 -30.74 -26.00
CA LYS A 135 29.63 -30.30 -27.26
C LYS A 135 31.13 -30.07 -27.08
N GLN A 136 31.85 -30.03 -28.20
CA GLN A 136 33.25 -29.59 -28.25
C GLN A 136 33.31 -28.09 -28.58
N TRP A 137 34.26 -27.39 -27.97
CA TRP A 137 34.36 -25.93 -28.07
C TRP A 137 35.71 -25.52 -28.65
N CYS A 138 35.68 -24.52 -29.52
CA CYS A 138 36.86 -23.95 -30.14
C CYS A 138 37.72 -23.29 -29.06
N TRP A 139 38.97 -23.73 -28.93
CA TRP A 139 39.89 -23.16 -27.93
C TRP A 139 40.10 -21.65 -28.13
N HIS A 140 40.04 -21.17 -29.37
CA HIS A 140 40.34 -19.77 -29.68
C HIS A 140 39.15 -18.82 -29.48
N CYS A 141 37.94 -19.22 -29.85
CA CYS A 141 36.79 -18.31 -29.95
C CYS A 141 35.49 -18.83 -29.34
N GLU A 142 35.53 -19.98 -28.64
CA GLU A 142 34.41 -20.56 -27.88
C GLU A 142 33.16 -20.90 -28.71
N LYS A 143 33.24 -20.84 -30.06
CA LYS A 143 32.22 -21.41 -30.95
C LYS A 143 32.30 -22.94 -30.95
N GLU A 144 31.21 -23.59 -31.32
CA GLU A 144 31.17 -25.05 -31.48
C GLU A 144 32.28 -25.51 -32.44
N ALA A 145 33.13 -26.43 -31.97
CA ALA A 145 34.26 -26.92 -32.74
C ALA A 145 33.83 -28.06 -33.66
N ILE A 146 34.37 -28.04 -34.89
CA ILE A 146 34.16 -29.09 -35.90
C ILE A 146 35.46 -29.81 -36.25
N TYR A 147 36.62 -29.24 -35.88
CA TYR A 147 37.93 -29.83 -36.12
C TYR A 147 38.61 -30.20 -34.81
N HIS A 148 38.87 -31.48 -34.60
CA HIS A 148 39.65 -31.95 -33.47
C HIS A 148 41.16 -31.81 -33.76
N CYS A 149 41.95 -31.43 -32.74
CA CYS A 149 43.42 -31.45 -32.82
C CYS A 149 44.02 -32.57 -31.96
N CYS A 150 43.87 -32.44 -30.63
CA CYS A 150 44.22 -33.44 -29.63
C CYS A 150 43.38 -33.24 -28.36
N TRP A 151 43.61 -34.04 -27.31
CA TRP A 151 42.87 -33.96 -26.05
C TRP A 151 42.74 -32.51 -25.54
N ASN A 152 41.50 -32.09 -25.30
CA ASN A 152 41.14 -30.75 -24.84
C ASN A 152 41.59 -29.60 -25.77
N THR A 153 41.77 -29.83 -27.07
CA THR A 153 42.02 -28.77 -28.06
C THR A 153 41.32 -29.09 -29.37
N ALA A 154 40.29 -28.30 -29.67
CA ALA A 154 39.51 -28.35 -30.91
C ALA A 154 39.29 -26.93 -31.45
N TYR A 155 38.91 -26.81 -32.72
CA TYR A 155 38.72 -25.54 -33.42
C TYR A 155 37.45 -25.54 -34.27
N CYS A 156 36.82 -24.37 -34.45
CA CYS A 156 35.70 -24.21 -35.38
C CYS A 156 36.17 -23.95 -36.83
N SER A 157 37.42 -23.51 -37.02
CA SER A 157 37.95 -23.15 -38.34
C SER A 157 39.48 -23.25 -38.39
N VAL A 158 40.03 -23.30 -39.60
CA VAL A 158 41.48 -23.34 -39.82
C VAL A 158 42.14 -22.02 -39.39
N GLU A 159 41.46 -20.90 -39.54
CA GLU A 159 41.92 -19.58 -39.10
C GLU A 159 42.11 -19.57 -37.57
N CYS A 160 41.16 -20.13 -36.82
CA CYS A 160 41.26 -20.26 -35.36
C CYS A 160 42.42 -21.19 -34.95
N GLN A 161 42.66 -22.26 -35.71
CA GLN A 161 43.80 -23.15 -35.48
C GLN A 161 45.13 -22.44 -35.73
N GLN A 162 45.26 -21.68 -36.83
CA GLN A 162 46.46 -20.92 -37.16
C GLN A 162 46.77 -19.85 -36.12
N ALA A 163 45.74 -19.12 -35.66
CA ALA A 163 45.87 -18.12 -34.61
C ALA A 163 46.43 -18.71 -33.30
N HIS A 164 45.95 -19.88 -32.87
CA HIS A 164 46.45 -20.56 -31.67
C HIS A 164 47.75 -21.37 -31.90
N TRP A 165 48.11 -21.67 -33.15
CA TRP A 165 49.14 -22.67 -33.48
C TRP A 165 50.51 -22.39 -32.85
N GLN A 166 50.93 -21.13 -32.82
CA GLN A 166 52.25 -20.76 -32.28
C GLN A 166 52.42 -21.17 -30.81
N GLN A 167 51.33 -21.09 -30.03
CA GLN A 167 51.27 -21.54 -28.63
C GLN A 167 51.04 -23.05 -28.54
N HIS A 168 50.10 -23.59 -29.32
CA HIS A 168 49.70 -24.98 -29.24
C HIS A 168 50.79 -25.97 -29.68
N ARG A 169 51.59 -25.65 -30.71
CA ARG A 169 52.53 -26.60 -31.36
C ARG A 169 53.53 -27.26 -30.41
N ARG A 170 53.90 -26.57 -29.32
CA ARG A 170 54.86 -27.08 -28.32
C ARG A 170 54.24 -28.11 -27.38
N LEU A 171 52.91 -28.08 -27.23
CA LEU A 171 52.14 -28.91 -26.30
C LEU A 171 51.23 -29.92 -27.01
N CYS A 172 51.20 -29.87 -28.34
CA CYS A 172 50.35 -30.73 -29.17
C CYS A 172 50.70 -32.21 -28.95
N ARG A 173 49.67 -33.02 -28.64
CA ARG A 173 49.80 -34.46 -28.39
C ARG A 173 49.51 -35.33 -29.62
N ARG A 174 49.24 -34.71 -30.78
CA ARG A 174 49.01 -35.43 -32.03
C ARG A 174 50.33 -36.08 -32.48
N LYS A 175 50.38 -37.41 -32.51
CA LYS A 175 51.54 -38.16 -33.02
C LYS A 175 51.72 -37.85 -34.51
N LYS A 176 52.96 -37.60 -34.93
CA LYS A 176 53.31 -37.56 -36.36
C LYS A 176 53.12 -38.99 -36.89
N ALA A 177 52.16 -39.19 -37.79
CA ALA A 177 52.02 -40.49 -38.46
C ALA A 177 53.35 -40.83 -39.16
N PRO A 178 53.83 -42.08 -39.11
CA PRO A 178 54.98 -42.48 -39.91
C PRO A 178 54.64 -42.25 -41.39
N PRO A 179 55.63 -41.84 -42.21
CA PRO A 179 55.37 -41.58 -43.62
C PRO A 179 54.88 -42.87 -44.27
N HIS A 180 53.66 -42.86 -44.80
CA HIS A 180 53.14 -43.93 -45.64
C HIS A 180 54.02 -44.00 -46.90
N PRO A 181 54.63 -45.16 -47.23
CA PRO A 181 55.48 -45.26 -48.40
C PRO A 181 54.63 -45.50 -49.65
N ASN A 182 53.79 -44.53 -50.05
CA ASN A 182 53.41 -44.35 -51.46
C ASN A 182 52.65 -43.04 -51.70
N SER A 183 53.36 -41.99 -52.11
CA SER A 183 52.78 -40.91 -52.91
C SER A 183 53.92 -40.21 -53.65
N ASN A 184 54.12 -40.58 -54.92
CA ASN A 184 54.90 -39.80 -55.86
C ASN A 184 54.21 -38.46 -56.08
N GLY A 185 54.88 -37.37 -55.71
CA GLY A 185 54.37 -36.01 -55.84
C GLY A 185 55.44 -34.98 -55.49
N THR A 186 56.20 -34.60 -56.50
CA THR A 186 57.20 -33.53 -56.59
C THR A 186 56.85 -32.27 -55.79
N SER A 187 57.76 -31.76 -54.95
CA SER A 187 58.23 -30.34 -54.95
C SER A 187 59.02 -29.94 -53.69
N SER A 188 60.26 -29.50 -53.95
CA SER A 188 61.03 -28.38 -53.36
C SER A 188 60.86 -27.97 -51.89
N GLY A 189 62.02 -27.80 -51.23
CA GLY A 189 62.16 -27.43 -49.83
C GLY A 189 61.56 -26.08 -49.42
N GLY A 190 61.17 -26.05 -48.15
CA GLY A 190 60.76 -24.87 -47.42
C GLY A 190 60.56 -25.23 -45.96
N ALA A 191 61.53 -24.91 -45.11
CA ALA A 191 61.41 -24.98 -43.66
C ALA A 191 60.37 -23.96 -43.18
N GLY A 192 59.09 -24.34 -43.24
CA GLY A 192 57.95 -23.61 -42.72
C GLY A 192 57.15 -24.56 -41.83
N SER A 193 56.77 -24.08 -40.65
CA SER A 193 56.06 -24.83 -39.62
C SER A 193 54.66 -25.26 -40.11
N GLN A 194 54.57 -26.30 -40.95
CA GLN A 194 53.32 -26.73 -41.56
C GLN A 194 52.32 -27.14 -40.47
N LEU A 195 51.15 -26.48 -40.51
CA LEU A 195 50.00 -26.86 -39.71
C LEU A 195 49.60 -28.29 -40.10
N PRO A 196 49.34 -29.18 -39.12
CA PRO A 196 48.69 -30.43 -39.43
C PRO A 196 47.29 -30.12 -39.97
N ALA A 197 46.93 -30.74 -41.10
CA ALA A 197 45.58 -30.66 -41.65
C ALA A 197 44.55 -30.96 -40.54
N PRO A 198 43.41 -30.25 -40.52
CA PRO A 198 42.35 -30.57 -39.58
C PRO A 198 41.97 -32.05 -39.79
N ALA A 199 42.11 -32.86 -38.73
CA ALA A 199 41.66 -34.24 -38.81
C ALA A 199 40.14 -34.18 -38.75
N ASN A 200 39.51 -34.50 -39.87
CA ASN A 200 38.07 -34.60 -39.97
C ASN A 200 37.72 -36.05 -39.58
N ASP A 201 37.49 -36.28 -38.30
CA ASP A 201 36.97 -37.55 -37.81
C ASP A 201 35.46 -37.38 -37.72
N ASN A 202 34.76 -37.94 -38.71
CA ASN A 202 33.30 -38.05 -38.74
C ASN A 202 32.83 -39.08 -37.70
#